data_AF-F3GKN5-F1
#
_entry.id   AF-F3GKN5-F1
#
_cell.length_a   1.000
_cell.length_b   1.000
_cell.length_c   1.000
_cell.angle_alpha   90.00
_cell.angle_beta   90.00
_cell.angle_gamma   90.00
#
_symmetry.space_group_name_H-M   'P 1'
#
loop_
_entity.id
_entity.type
_entity.pdbx_description
1 polymer ?
#
loop_
_entity_poly.entity_id
_entity_poly.type
_entity_poly.pdbx_seq_one_letter_code
_entity_poly.pdbx_strand_id
1 'polypeptide(L)'
;MDTLPILPAQWKVIVKPKTAGQFKVVKQLLKEATELVIATDADREGEMIARELIEYCGYRGPIQRLWLSALNEASIRQALSSVKQGSETYPLYLSALARSRADWLIGMNFSRLFTLLGRQAGYTGVLSVGRVQTPTLRLVVDRDREISNFIPKPFWSVEVQLWTAGQSFLAKWVADEYVVDEEGRCLDQ
;
A
#
# COMPACT_ATOMS: atom_id res chain seq x y z
N MET A 1 26.70 6.06 -13.47
CA MET A 1 25.77 6.27 -12.32
C MET A 1 25.41 7.75 -12.15
N ASP A 2 25.92 8.58 -13.04
CA ASP A 2 26.11 10.03 -12.86
C ASP A 2 24.82 10.82 -13.11
N THR A 3 23.75 10.13 -13.50
CA THR A 3 22.41 10.68 -13.73
C THR A 3 21.45 10.42 -12.57
N LEU A 4 21.93 9.77 -11.49
CA LEU A 4 21.17 9.52 -10.28
C LEU A 4 21.55 10.54 -9.18
N PRO A 5 20.58 11.05 -8.40
CA PRO A 5 19.15 10.80 -8.53
C PRO A 5 18.52 11.63 -9.68
N ILE A 6 17.62 11.00 -10.42
CA ILE A 6 16.68 11.67 -11.32
C ILE A 6 15.64 12.38 -10.46
N LEU A 7 15.70 13.72 -10.46
CA LEU A 7 14.78 14.60 -9.76
C LEU A 7 14.10 15.55 -10.78
N PRO A 8 12.86 15.28 -11.19
CA PRO A 8 12.17 16.12 -12.15
C PRO A 8 11.87 17.50 -11.55
N ALA A 9 12.37 18.57 -12.19
CA ALA A 9 11.96 19.95 -11.85
C ALA A 9 10.48 20.19 -12.20
N GLN A 10 10.01 19.54 -13.27
CA GLN A 10 8.61 19.55 -13.68
C GLN A 10 8.14 18.11 -13.94
N TRP A 11 7.03 17.76 -13.31
CA TRP A 11 6.40 16.45 -13.49
C TRP A 11 5.61 16.41 -14.79
N LYS A 12 5.81 15.37 -15.58
CA LYS A 12 5.08 15.13 -16.82
C LYS A 12 4.19 13.92 -16.66
N VAL A 13 2.96 14.03 -17.13
CA VAL A 13 2.01 12.92 -17.24
C VAL A 13 1.89 12.55 -18.70
N ILE A 14 1.84 11.25 -19.00
CA ILE A 14 1.74 10.73 -20.36
C ILE A 14 0.45 9.92 -20.46
N VAL A 15 -0.35 10.21 -21.47
CA VAL A 15 -1.57 9.45 -21.76
C VAL A 15 -1.17 8.07 -22.26
N LYS A 16 -1.71 7.02 -21.64
CA LYS A 16 -1.46 5.64 -22.04
C LYS A 16 -2.03 5.40 -23.46
N PRO A 17 -1.28 4.82 -24.41
CA PRO A 17 -1.75 4.64 -25.78
C PRO A 17 -3.08 3.88 -25.88
N LYS A 18 -3.27 2.85 -25.05
CA LYS A 18 -4.49 2.02 -25.01
C LYS A 18 -5.75 2.81 -24.65
N THR A 19 -5.63 3.91 -23.90
CA THR A 19 -6.78 4.71 -23.43
C THR A 19 -6.88 6.06 -24.13
N ALA A 20 -6.06 6.30 -25.15
CA ALA A 20 -6.00 7.59 -25.86
C ALA A 20 -7.34 7.98 -26.51
N GLY A 21 -8.11 7.01 -27.01
CA GLY A 21 -9.44 7.25 -27.57
C GLY A 21 -10.42 7.81 -26.54
N GLN A 22 -10.54 7.16 -25.38
CA GLN A 22 -11.39 7.62 -24.28
C GLN A 22 -10.91 8.97 -23.74
N PHE A 23 -9.59 9.16 -23.62
CA PHE A 23 -9.03 10.44 -23.20
C PHE A 23 -9.42 11.58 -24.14
N LYS A 24 -9.43 11.35 -25.46
CA LYS A 24 -9.84 12.36 -26.45
C LYS A 24 -11.30 12.78 -26.25
N VAL A 25 -12.19 11.83 -25.97
CA VAL A 25 -13.62 12.10 -25.67
C VAL A 25 -13.74 12.95 -24.41
N VAL A 26 -13.12 12.52 -23.29
CA VAL A 26 -13.16 13.27 -22.03
C VAL A 26 -12.57 14.68 -22.19
N LYS A 27 -11.46 14.82 -22.90
CA LYS A 27 -10.83 16.13 -23.17
C LYS A 27 -11.75 17.05 -23.95
N GLN A 28 -12.52 16.55 -24.91
CA GLN A 28 -13.47 17.35 -25.66
C GLN A 28 -14.64 17.80 -24.77
N LEU A 29 -15.24 16.87 -24.01
CA LEU A 29 -16.33 17.18 -23.08
C LEU A 29 -15.90 18.20 -22.02
N LEU A 30 -14.68 18.09 -21.48
CA LEU A 30 -14.14 19.05 -20.51
C LEU A 30 -13.99 20.47 -21.08
N LYS A 31 -13.76 20.63 -22.39
CA LYS A 31 -13.68 21.97 -23.01
C LYS A 31 -15.04 22.65 -23.14
N GLU A 32 -16.09 21.86 -23.32
CA GLU A 32 -17.46 22.32 -23.51
C GLU A 32 -18.20 22.48 -22.17
N ALA A 33 -17.75 21.77 -21.13
CA ALA A 33 -18.38 21.78 -19.82
C ALA A 33 -18.30 23.15 -19.14
N THR A 34 -19.46 23.65 -18.69
CA THR A 34 -19.53 24.82 -17.81
C THR A 34 -19.32 24.45 -16.34
N GLU A 35 -19.67 23.22 -15.96
CA GLU A 35 -19.51 22.67 -14.62
C GLU A 35 -19.02 21.21 -14.70
N LEU A 36 -18.26 20.77 -13.69
CA LEU A 36 -17.73 19.43 -13.61
C LEU A 36 -18.09 18.76 -12.29
N VAL A 37 -18.63 17.54 -12.35
CA VAL A 37 -18.86 16.68 -11.17
C VAL A 37 -17.91 15.50 -11.21
N ILE A 38 -17.04 15.39 -10.21
CA ILE A 38 -16.17 14.22 -10.01
C ILE A 38 -17.00 13.09 -9.41
N ALA A 39 -17.12 11.97 -10.13
CA ALA A 39 -17.90 10.79 -9.72
C ALA A 39 -17.04 9.51 -9.66
N THR A 40 -15.73 9.64 -9.47
CA THR A 40 -14.81 8.50 -9.24
C THR A 40 -15.00 7.91 -7.84
N ASP A 41 -14.33 6.80 -7.54
CA ASP A 41 -14.38 6.12 -6.24
C ASP A 41 -14.10 7.08 -5.07
N ALA A 42 -14.78 6.86 -3.96
CA ALA A 42 -14.76 7.68 -2.75
C ALA A 42 -13.46 7.48 -1.92
N ASP A 43 -12.31 7.64 -2.56
CA ASP A 43 -11.00 7.53 -1.92
C ASP A 43 -9.94 8.48 -2.54
N ARG A 44 -8.71 8.35 -2.08
CA ARG A 44 -7.57 9.17 -2.55
C ARG A 44 -7.20 8.89 -4.01
N GLU A 45 -7.32 7.66 -4.49
CA GLU A 45 -6.93 7.26 -5.84
C GLU A 45 -7.98 7.73 -6.84
N GLY A 46 -9.27 7.64 -6.50
CA GLY A 46 -10.38 8.21 -7.26
C GLY A 46 -10.22 9.71 -7.45
N GLU A 47 -9.84 10.44 -6.40
CA GLU A 47 -9.51 11.87 -6.50
C GLU A 47 -8.33 12.15 -7.44
N MET A 48 -7.28 11.32 -7.37
CA MET A 48 -6.12 11.42 -8.25
C MET A 48 -6.46 11.21 -9.72
N ILE A 49 -7.22 10.16 -10.04
CA ILE A 49 -7.64 9.84 -11.41
C ILE A 49 -8.36 11.04 -12.05
N ALA A 50 -9.34 11.60 -11.34
CA ALA A 50 -10.12 12.72 -11.87
C ALA A 50 -9.27 13.99 -12.01
N ARG A 51 -8.51 14.35 -10.97
CA ARG A 51 -7.80 15.64 -10.94
C ARG A 51 -6.57 15.69 -11.80
N GLU A 52 -5.86 14.57 -12.01
CA GLU A 52 -4.80 14.55 -13.01
C GLU A 52 -5.34 14.85 -14.41
N LEU A 53 -6.53 14.34 -14.76
CA LEU A 53 -7.18 14.65 -16.04
C LEU A 53 -7.61 16.13 -16.11
N ILE A 54 -8.19 16.66 -15.03
CA ILE A 54 -8.62 18.07 -14.93
C ILE A 54 -7.42 19.00 -15.13
N GLU A 55 -6.32 18.76 -14.41
CA GLU A 55 -5.10 19.56 -14.54
C GLU A 55 -4.44 19.41 -15.91
N TYR A 56 -4.35 18.18 -16.42
CA TYR A 56 -3.79 17.92 -17.74
C TYR A 56 -4.58 18.59 -18.87
N CYS A 57 -5.91 18.64 -18.75
CA CYS A 57 -6.78 19.32 -19.71
C CYS A 57 -6.90 20.82 -19.48
N GLY A 58 -6.39 21.35 -18.35
CA GLY A 58 -6.44 22.76 -18.01
C GLY A 58 -7.85 23.28 -17.69
N TYR A 59 -8.75 22.43 -17.18
CA TYR A 59 -10.08 22.87 -16.78
C TYR A 59 -10.00 23.77 -15.53
N ARG A 60 -10.74 24.89 -15.55
CA ARG A 60 -10.74 25.92 -14.50
C ARG A 60 -12.15 26.35 -14.05
N GLY A 61 -13.19 25.68 -14.54
CA GLY A 61 -14.56 25.94 -14.13
C GLY A 61 -14.90 25.35 -12.74
N PRO A 62 -16.15 25.52 -12.27
CA PRO A 62 -16.62 24.96 -11.00
C PRO A 62 -16.49 23.44 -10.95
N ILE A 63 -15.97 22.93 -9.83
CA ILE A 63 -15.80 21.50 -9.57
C ILE A 63 -16.64 21.12 -8.36
N GLN A 64 -17.48 20.12 -8.54
CA GLN A 64 -18.23 19.45 -7.50
C GLN A 64 -17.76 17.99 -7.36
N ARG A 65 -18.09 17.35 -6.24
CA ARG A 65 -17.68 15.99 -5.94
C ARG A 65 -18.86 15.14 -5.46
N LEU A 66 -19.25 14.15 -6.26
CA LEU A 66 -20.24 13.15 -5.91
C LEU A 66 -19.57 12.03 -5.09
N TRP A 67 -19.73 12.05 -3.76
CA TRP A 67 -19.08 11.08 -2.88
C TRP A 67 -19.93 9.83 -2.69
N LEU A 68 -19.58 8.76 -3.40
CA LEU A 68 -20.41 7.56 -3.49
C LEU A 68 -19.68 6.34 -2.93
N SER A 69 -20.17 5.80 -1.81
CA SER A 69 -19.59 4.63 -1.14
C SER A 69 -20.23 3.30 -1.55
N ALA A 70 -21.42 3.33 -2.15
CA ALA A 70 -22.15 2.14 -2.60
C ALA A 70 -23.04 2.44 -3.81
N LEU A 71 -23.20 1.45 -4.69
CA LEU A 71 -23.95 1.56 -5.96
C LEU A 71 -25.46 1.24 -5.84
N ASN A 72 -26.01 1.14 -4.62
CA ASN A 72 -27.46 0.92 -4.45
C ASN A 72 -28.24 2.24 -4.62
N GLU A 73 -29.51 2.13 -5.00
CA GLU A 73 -30.36 3.29 -5.33
C GLU A 73 -30.43 4.32 -4.19
N ALA A 74 -30.61 3.86 -2.95
CA ALA A 74 -30.72 4.75 -1.79
C ALA A 74 -29.42 5.56 -1.59
N SER A 75 -28.26 4.91 -1.69
CA SER A 75 -26.95 5.55 -1.58
C SER A 75 -26.69 6.54 -2.73
N ILE A 76 -27.10 6.20 -3.95
CA ILE A 76 -26.97 7.11 -5.11
C ILE A 76 -27.83 8.35 -4.91
N ARG A 77 -29.11 8.20 -4.53
CA ARG A 77 -30.02 9.33 -4.29
C ARG A 77 -29.50 10.25 -3.19
N GLN A 78 -29.02 9.68 -2.09
CA GLN A 78 -28.44 10.44 -0.99
C GLN A 78 -27.16 11.19 -1.41
N ALA A 79 -26.28 10.56 -2.17
CA ALA A 79 -25.05 11.20 -2.65
C ALA A 79 -25.37 12.35 -3.61
N LEU A 80 -26.36 12.17 -4.50
CA LEU A 80 -26.82 13.21 -5.42
C LEU A 80 -27.50 14.39 -4.71
N SER A 81 -28.17 14.16 -3.56
CA SER A 81 -28.73 15.26 -2.76
C SER A 81 -27.70 16.00 -1.90
N SER A 82 -26.48 15.48 -1.79
CA SER A 82 -25.42 16.00 -0.91
C SER A 82 -24.08 16.12 -1.62
N VAL A 83 -24.09 16.60 -2.87
CA VAL A 83 -22.87 16.82 -3.66
C VAL A 83 -21.96 17.83 -2.95
N LYS A 84 -20.70 17.45 -2.82
CA LYS A 84 -19.69 18.24 -2.12
C LYS A 84 -19.07 19.30 -3.04
N GLN A 85 -18.55 20.36 -2.45
CA GLN A 85 -17.66 21.24 -3.19
C GLN A 85 -16.34 20.51 -3.49
N GLY A 86 -15.78 20.70 -4.68
CA GLY A 86 -14.52 20.07 -5.06
C GLY A 86 -13.34 20.44 -4.15
N SER A 87 -13.39 21.57 -3.42
CA SER A 87 -12.36 21.95 -2.46
C SER A 87 -12.29 21.00 -1.24
N GLU A 88 -13.42 20.42 -0.81
CA GLU A 88 -13.51 19.57 0.38
C GLU A 88 -12.62 18.32 0.28
N THR A 89 -12.46 17.77 -0.93
CA THR A 89 -11.68 16.55 -1.16
C THR A 89 -10.33 16.80 -1.84
N TYR A 90 -9.99 18.05 -2.13
CA TYR A 90 -8.70 18.42 -2.72
C TYR A 90 -7.47 17.97 -1.90
N PRO A 91 -7.49 17.99 -0.55
CA PRO A 91 -6.38 17.44 0.25
C PRO A 91 -6.10 15.95 0.01
N LEU A 92 -7.14 15.15 -0.31
CA LEU A 92 -6.97 13.73 -0.65
C LEU A 92 -6.18 13.55 -1.94
N TYR A 93 -6.43 14.41 -2.93
CA TYR A 93 -5.64 14.46 -4.15
C TYR A 93 -4.18 14.81 -3.90
N LEU A 94 -3.91 15.85 -3.09
CA LEU A 94 -2.53 16.22 -2.76
C LEU A 94 -1.80 15.06 -2.05
N SER A 95 -2.50 14.34 -1.18
CA SER A 95 -1.97 13.13 -0.52
C SER A 95 -1.63 12.02 -1.52
N ALA A 96 -2.54 11.70 -2.46
CA ALA A 96 -2.29 10.70 -3.50
C ALA A 96 -1.17 11.11 -4.46
N LEU A 97 -1.12 12.38 -4.87
CA LEU A 97 -0.08 12.93 -5.73
C LEU A 97 1.29 12.86 -5.06
N ALA A 98 1.38 13.25 -3.78
CA ALA A 98 2.62 13.15 -3.00
C ALA A 98 3.10 11.68 -2.90
N ARG A 99 2.18 10.75 -2.61
CA ARG A 99 2.48 9.31 -2.57
C ARG A 99 3.00 8.81 -3.93
N SER A 100 2.30 9.10 -5.02
CA SER A 100 2.68 8.68 -6.37
C SER A 100 4.08 9.19 -6.75
N ARG A 101 4.35 10.47 -6.50
CA ARG A 101 5.67 11.08 -6.78
C ARG A 101 6.78 10.48 -5.91
N ALA A 102 6.52 10.25 -4.62
CA ALA A 102 7.49 9.62 -3.72
C ALA A 102 7.79 8.18 -4.15
N ASP A 103 6.77 7.40 -4.48
CA ASP A 103 6.92 6.02 -4.96
C ASP A 103 7.71 5.98 -6.28
N TRP A 104 7.45 6.92 -7.19
CA TRP A 104 8.22 7.05 -8.44
C TRP A 104 9.68 7.43 -8.19
N LEU A 105 9.95 8.42 -7.34
CA LEU A 105 11.31 8.87 -7.02
C LEU A 105 12.14 7.74 -6.41
N ILE A 106 11.59 7.04 -5.41
CA ILE A 106 12.27 5.90 -4.77
C ILE A 106 12.45 4.77 -5.78
N GLY A 107 11.38 4.38 -6.47
CA GLY A 107 11.37 3.26 -7.39
C GLY A 107 12.35 3.46 -8.56
N MET A 108 12.28 4.62 -9.22
CA MET A 108 13.11 4.93 -10.38
C MET A 108 14.59 5.00 -10.01
N ASN A 109 14.92 5.68 -8.91
CA ASN A 109 16.32 5.92 -8.54
C ASN A 109 16.98 4.67 -7.97
N PHE A 110 16.35 4.03 -6.97
CA PHE A 110 16.97 2.89 -6.33
C PHE A 110 16.97 1.64 -7.21
N SER A 111 15.90 1.38 -7.97
CA SER A 111 15.91 0.22 -8.88
C SER A 111 17.03 0.37 -9.92
N ARG A 112 17.24 1.57 -10.48
CA ARG A 112 18.37 1.80 -11.41
C ARG A 112 19.72 1.67 -10.71
N LEU A 113 19.89 2.26 -9.53
CA LEU A 113 21.13 2.16 -8.76
C LEU A 113 21.51 0.70 -8.48
N PHE A 114 20.61 -0.05 -7.86
CA PHE A 114 20.88 -1.44 -7.47
C PHE A 114 21.02 -2.34 -8.70
N THR A 115 20.25 -2.13 -9.77
CA THR A 115 20.44 -2.89 -11.01
C THR A 115 21.83 -2.64 -11.63
N LEU A 116 22.33 -1.40 -11.62
CA LEU A 116 23.67 -1.09 -12.12
C LEU A 116 24.76 -1.72 -11.25
N LEU A 117 24.62 -1.69 -9.92
CA LEU A 117 25.54 -2.37 -9.00
C LEU A 117 25.53 -3.89 -9.22
N GLY A 118 24.34 -4.49 -9.35
CA GLY A 118 24.18 -5.90 -9.65
C GLY A 118 24.88 -6.28 -10.96
N ARG A 119 24.72 -5.48 -12.02
CA ARG A 119 25.39 -5.70 -13.32
C ARG A 119 26.91 -5.65 -13.21
N GLN A 120 27.47 -4.74 -12.42
CA GLN A 120 28.91 -4.70 -12.15
C GLN A 120 29.40 -5.98 -11.45
N ALA A 121 28.54 -6.59 -10.63
CA ALA A 121 28.79 -7.87 -9.98
C ALA A 121 28.39 -9.11 -10.83
N GLY A 122 28.06 -8.93 -12.12
CA GLY A 122 27.72 -10.03 -13.03
C GLY A 122 26.24 -10.44 -13.07
N TYR A 123 25.35 -9.76 -12.34
CA TYR A 123 23.91 -10.02 -12.38
C TYR A 123 23.25 -9.38 -13.62
N THR A 124 22.54 -10.16 -14.42
CA THR A 124 21.94 -9.71 -15.69
C THR A 124 20.49 -9.24 -15.56
N GLY A 125 19.83 -9.53 -14.44
CA GLY A 125 18.44 -9.16 -14.19
C GLY A 125 18.24 -7.71 -13.73
N VAL A 126 17.03 -7.44 -13.24
CA VAL A 126 16.65 -6.16 -12.63
C VAL A 126 16.52 -6.36 -11.12
N LEU A 127 17.18 -5.50 -10.35
CA LEU A 127 17.00 -5.43 -8.91
C LEU A 127 16.02 -4.30 -8.61
N SER A 128 14.74 -4.64 -8.53
CA SER A 128 13.69 -3.67 -8.22
C SER A 128 13.74 -3.29 -6.74
N VAL A 129 13.71 -1.99 -6.48
CA VAL A 129 13.64 -1.43 -5.13
C VAL A 129 12.43 -0.52 -5.07
N GLY A 130 11.66 -0.62 -3.99
CA GLY A 130 10.52 0.25 -3.79
C GLY A 130 10.12 0.31 -2.32
N ARG A 131 9.50 1.44 -1.96
CA ARG A 131 9.10 1.74 -0.58
C ARG A 131 8.22 0.67 0.07
N VAL A 132 7.45 -0.08 -0.72
CA VAL A 132 6.58 -1.17 -0.23
C VAL A 132 7.21 -2.54 -0.47
N GLN A 133 7.57 -2.86 -1.73
CA GLN A 133 8.09 -4.19 -2.08
C GLN A 133 9.34 -4.59 -1.29
N THR A 134 10.25 -3.63 -1.02
CA THR A 134 11.54 -3.92 -0.38
C THR A 134 11.39 -4.20 1.12
N PRO A 135 10.62 -3.40 1.90
CA PRO A 135 10.26 -3.78 3.27
C PRO A 135 9.49 -5.10 3.35
N THR A 136 8.57 -5.38 2.41
CA THR A 136 7.87 -6.67 2.38
C THR A 136 8.84 -7.84 2.18
N LEU A 137 9.79 -7.71 1.23
CA LEU A 137 10.85 -8.72 1.05
C LEU A 137 11.69 -8.88 2.32
N ARG A 138 12.01 -7.78 3.00
CA ARG A 138 12.77 -7.82 4.25
C ARG A 138 12.08 -8.66 5.33
N LEU A 139 10.76 -8.56 5.48
CA LEU A 139 10.03 -9.38 6.48
C LEU A 139 10.24 -10.88 6.25
N VAL A 140 10.24 -11.33 4.99
CA VAL A 140 10.49 -12.72 4.63
C VAL A 140 11.94 -13.10 4.91
N VAL A 141 12.89 -12.28 4.45
CA VAL A 141 14.33 -12.54 4.63
C VAL A 141 14.72 -12.57 6.11
N ASP A 142 14.18 -11.67 6.93
CA ASP A 142 14.46 -11.64 8.36
C ASP A 142 13.88 -12.90 9.05
N ARG A 143 12.68 -13.36 8.68
CA ARG A 143 12.13 -14.63 9.15
C ARG A 143 12.95 -15.85 8.71
N ASP A 144 13.42 -15.89 7.47
CA ASP A 144 14.26 -17.00 6.99
C ASP A 144 15.59 -17.07 7.74
N ARG A 145 16.15 -15.90 8.11
CA ARG A 145 17.35 -15.81 8.96
C ARG A 145 17.07 -16.27 10.38
N GLU A 146 15.93 -15.90 10.97
CA GLU A 146 15.51 -16.40 12.29
C GLU A 146 15.43 -17.94 12.28
N ILE A 147 14.80 -18.52 11.26
CA ILE A 147 14.68 -19.99 11.10
C ILE A 147 16.06 -20.64 10.89
N SER A 148 16.90 -20.07 10.03
CA SER A 148 18.22 -20.64 9.72
C SER A 148 19.16 -20.62 10.93
N ASN A 149 18.99 -19.63 11.81
CA ASN A 149 19.80 -19.48 13.03
C ASN A 149 19.14 -20.15 14.24
N PHE A 150 17.96 -20.74 14.11
CA PHE A 150 17.28 -21.42 15.20
C PHE A 150 18.00 -22.71 15.55
N ILE A 151 18.49 -22.81 16.80
CA ILE A 151 19.09 -24.02 17.34
C ILE A 151 18.03 -24.71 18.19
N PRO A 152 17.42 -25.82 17.74
CA PRO A 152 16.41 -26.52 18.52
C PRO A 152 17.02 -27.06 19.80
N LYS A 153 16.36 -26.79 20.93
CA LYS A 153 16.73 -27.32 22.24
C LYS A 153 15.67 -28.33 22.70
N PRO A 154 16.06 -29.55 23.12
CA PRO A 154 15.10 -30.46 23.72
C PRO A 154 14.53 -29.83 24.99
N PHE A 155 13.22 -30.00 25.19
CA PHE A 155 12.54 -29.65 26.42
C PHE A 155 11.47 -30.71 26.70
N TRP A 156 11.07 -30.80 27.96
CA TRP A 156 10.06 -31.76 28.40
C TRP A 156 8.88 -31.03 29.04
N SER A 157 7.69 -31.60 28.90
CA SER A 157 6.49 -31.17 29.61
C SER A 157 5.88 -32.33 30.35
N VAL A 158 5.41 -32.07 31.57
CA VAL A 158 4.64 -33.03 32.34
C VAL A 158 3.16 -32.77 32.08
N GLU A 159 2.47 -33.76 31.52
CA GLU A 159 1.03 -33.76 31.34
C GLU A 159 0.41 -34.83 32.24
N VAL A 160 -0.67 -34.47 32.94
CA VAL A 160 -1.42 -35.38 33.81
C VAL A 160 -2.88 -35.42 33.36
N GLN A 161 -3.45 -36.63 33.33
CA GLN A 161 -4.88 -36.82 33.11
C GLN A 161 -5.59 -36.71 34.46
N LEU A 162 -6.51 -35.75 34.58
CA LEU A 162 -7.29 -35.50 35.78
C LEU A 162 -8.76 -35.86 35.55
N TRP A 163 -9.47 -36.15 36.62
CA TRP A 163 -10.89 -36.49 36.59
C TRP A 163 -11.66 -35.68 37.62
N THR A 164 -12.76 -35.05 37.21
CA THR A 164 -13.68 -34.36 38.11
C THR A 164 -15.09 -34.35 37.53
N ALA A 165 -16.11 -34.43 38.39
CA ALA A 165 -17.53 -34.35 37.99
C ALA A 165 -17.93 -35.28 36.82
N GLY A 166 -17.31 -36.45 36.69
CA GLY A 166 -17.62 -37.42 35.63
C GLY A 166 -16.95 -37.13 34.28
N GLN A 167 -16.00 -36.19 34.23
CA GLN A 167 -15.28 -35.81 33.02
C GLN A 167 -13.75 -35.90 33.24
N SER A 168 -13.03 -36.37 32.21
CA SER A 168 -11.57 -36.34 32.18
C SER A 168 -11.06 -35.12 31.41
N PHE A 169 -9.96 -34.53 31.86
CA PHE A 169 -9.23 -33.50 31.12
C PHE A 169 -7.72 -33.64 31.32
N LEU A 170 -6.93 -33.11 30.37
CA LEU A 170 -5.48 -33.04 30.50
C LEU A 170 -5.09 -31.72 31.17
N ALA A 171 -4.21 -31.79 32.16
CA ALA A 171 -3.56 -30.64 32.74
C ALA A 171 -2.06 -30.71 32.47
N LYS A 172 -1.48 -29.58 32.07
CA LYS A 172 -0.04 -29.43 31.88
C LYS A 172 0.55 -28.78 33.13
N TRP A 173 1.62 -29.35 33.67
CA TRP A 173 2.37 -28.73 34.75
C TRP A 173 3.01 -27.42 34.25
N VAL A 174 2.94 -26.40 35.10
CA VAL A 174 3.55 -25.09 34.88
C VAL A 174 4.60 -24.90 35.95
N ALA A 175 5.84 -24.67 35.53
CA ALA A 175 6.95 -24.38 36.44
C ALA A 175 6.79 -23.00 37.06
N ASP A 176 7.37 -22.80 38.24
CA ASP A 176 7.35 -21.51 38.94
C ASP A 176 8.14 -20.45 38.13
N GLU A 177 7.65 -19.21 38.13
CA GLU A 177 8.22 -18.09 37.36
C GLU A 177 9.68 -17.80 37.72
N TYR A 178 10.13 -18.18 38.92
CA TYR A 178 11.52 -17.97 39.36
C TYR A 178 12.52 -19.00 38.81
N VAL A 179 12.05 -20.09 38.19
CA VAL A 179 12.90 -21.19 37.72
C VAL A 179 12.76 -21.48 36.23
N VAL A 180 12.19 -20.56 35.45
CA VAL A 180 11.98 -20.73 34.01
C VAL A 180 12.90 -19.85 33.15
N ASP A 181 13.10 -20.25 31.90
CA ASP A 181 13.69 -19.39 30.88
C ASP A 181 12.67 -18.44 30.22
N GLU A 182 13.12 -17.65 29.24
CA GLU A 182 12.26 -16.72 28.47
C GLU A 182 11.12 -17.42 27.70
N GLU A 183 11.19 -18.74 27.51
CA GLU A 183 10.14 -19.55 26.88
C GLU A 183 9.28 -20.32 27.90
N GLY A 184 9.44 -20.05 29.21
CA GLY A 184 8.66 -20.68 30.28
C GLY A 184 9.08 -22.13 30.59
N ARG A 185 10.28 -22.55 30.17
CA ARG A 185 10.80 -23.91 30.38
C ARG A 185 11.57 -23.97 31.69
N CYS A 186 11.28 -24.96 32.54
CA CYS A 186 11.97 -25.17 33.81
C CYS A 186 13.47 -25.40 33.59
N LEU A 187 14.31 -24.66 34.32
CA LEU A 187 15.77 -24.75 34.30
C LEU A 187 16.34 -25.57 35.47
N ASP A 188 15.53 -25.83 36.50
CA ASP A 188 15.94 -26.65 37.65
C ASP A 188 16.07 -28.12 37.22
N GLN A 189 17.26 -28.70 37.44
CA GLN A 189 17.65 -30.05 36.99
C GLN A 189 17.67 -31.06 38.13
#